data_AF-A0A9Q8VCT0-F1
#
_entry.id   AF-A0A9Q8VCT0-F1
#
_cell.length_a   1.000
_cell.length_b   1.000
_cell.length_c   1.000
_cell.angle_alpha   90.00
_cell.angle_beta   90.00
_cell.angle_gamma   90.00
#
_symmetry.space_group_name_H-M   'P 1'
#
loop_
_entity.id
_entity.type
_entity.pdbx_description
1 polymer ?
#
loop_
_entity_poly.entity_id
_entity_poly.type
_entity_poly.pdbx_seq_one_letter_code
_entity_poly.pdbx_strand_id
1 'polypeptide(L)'
;MERLLRSTTQIAHLRSSNPQGCPVRQLACGHEFGSADMFAKGAVASRSFADPAFLVPAVIEALKSSVQYRQRVLMVPGEADTFCARHALSNGGVVLTSDSDLLVHEVGDAEVVFFRDIQRQVDSTIMVCSYGPKRICEQLGQSPTDGLVRLAYEQKRLQHASLAQILQACSSPPLHEKEYAEFCEDYRSSDISQIPLPCGHGPLENGSLDPRLAELAIQLQSTSIATSHAHMFLPVLTEDPTRGNAWEHSTSVRQLAYSLLIGPDPTVSVLEFRRIQSATQKGRRVELDGPDLQGYAIELLAPLHKVSAIVPGHNSRFWLLACLVLDVIECQKRDKGSLAWSIFQQPAKSPAANRSRISWDTVHAVAQLQAMCYSLRLLRQALSVCSKVPANIKPLQQYLEQLPELNDFPDVDSFNDGARKLSEYNGLVVSLEQCLGSQKLRQNKTDHGINATASGVGKPANQALPTEPGHSIRRNMFDVLSLE
;
A
#
# COMPACT_ATOMS: atom_id res chain seq x y z
N MET A 1 3.01 7.20 12.88
CA MET A 1 1.64 7.67 13.17
C MET A 1 1.27 8.98 12.45
N GLU A 2 2.09 10.04 12.55
CA GLU A 2 1.81 11.35 11.95
C GLU A 2 1.61 11.33 10.42
N ARG A 3 2.44 10.58 9.69
CA ARG A 3 2.29 10.39 8.23
C ARG A 3 0.89 9.84 7.87
N LEU A 4 0.37 8.90 8.67
CA LEU A 4 -0.96 8.31 8.47
C LEU A 4 -2.09 9.28 8.80
N LEU A 5 -1.94 10.08 9.87
CA LEU A 5 -2.86 11.16 10.22
C LEU A 5 -2.92 12.19 9.09
N ARG A 6 -1.76 12.66 8.59
CA ARG A 6 -1.68 13.60 7.46
C ARG A 6 -2.40 13.06 6.22
N SER A 7 -2.14 11.82 5.85
CA SER A 7 -2.78 11.16 4.70
C SER A 7 -4.29 11.03 4.89
N THR A 8 -4.75 10.70 6.09
CA THR A 8 -6.18 10.62 6.43
C THR A 8 -6.85 12.00 6.33
N THR A 9 -6.23 13.04 6.88
CA THR A 9 -6.70 14.42 6.78
C THR A 9 -6.75 14.90 5.34
N GLN A 10 -5.77 14.50 4.52
CA GLN A 10 -5.76 14.83 3.10
C GLN A 10 -6.97 14.22 2.38
N ILE A 11 -7.28 12.95 2.59
CA ILE A 11 -8.45 12.31 1.97
C ILE A 11 -9.75 12.94 2.47
N ALA A 12 -9.83 13.31 3.76
CA ALA A 12 -10.96 14.04 4.31
C ALA A 12 -11.19 15.39 3.60
N HIS A 13 -10.12 16.14 3.38
CA HIS A 13 -10.17 17.41 2.64
C HIS A 13 -10.50 17.21 1.16
N LEU A 14 -9.98 16.15 0.53
CA LEU A 14 -10.31 15.80 -0.85
C LEU A 14 -11.82 15.54 -1.00
N ARG A 15 -12.43 14.79 -0.07
CA ARG A 15 -13.87 14.51 -0.03
C ARG A 15 -14.71 15.76 0.20
N SER A 16 -14.33 16.61 1.18
CA SER A 16 -15.08 17.83 1.51
C SER A 16 -15.03 18.85 0.38
N SER A 17 -13.88 18.98 -0.29
CA SER A 17 -13.69 19.88 -1.43
C SER A 17 -14.38 19.38 -2.71
N ASN A 18 -14.75 18.10 -2.77
CA ASN A 18 -15.30 17.46 -3.98
C ASN A 18 -16.55 16.63 -3.65
N PRO A 19 -17.64 17.26 -3.15
CA PRO A 19 -18.77 16.52 -2.59
C PRO A 19 -19.51 15.67 -3.63
N GLN A 20 -19.48 16.08 -4.90
CA GLN A 20 -20.17 15.42 -6.01
C GLN A 20 -19.40 14.25 -6.63
N GLY A 21 -18.16 14.00 -6.21
CA GLY A 21 -17.34 12.91 -6.75
C GLY A 21 -15.85 13.26 -6.79
N CYS A 22 -15.01 12.24 -6.65
CA CYS A 22 -13.56 12.33 -6.68
C CYS A 22 -13.07 12.69 -8.10
N PRO A 23 -12.22 13.72 -8.28
CA PRO A 23 -11.62 14.01 -9.58
C PRO A 23 -10.83 12.84 -10.14
N VAL A 24 -10.98 12.51 -11.43
CA VAL A 24 -10.31 11.36 -12.07
C VAL A 24 -8.79 11.42 -11.90
N ARG A 25 -8.18 12.61 -12.00
CA ARG A 25 -6.74 12.82 -11.80
C ARG A 25 -6.18 12.42 -10.43
N GLN A 26 -7.05 12.20 -9.43
CA GLN A 26 -6.68 11.78 -8.07
C GLN A 26 -6.74 10.26 -7.90
N LEU A 27 -7.36 9.59 -8.87
CA LEU A 27 -7.42 8.16 -9.00
C LEU A 27 -6.33 7.83 -10.02
N ALA A 28 -5.60 6.73 -9.86
CA ALA A 28 -4.57 6.31 -10.82
C ALA A 28 -5.22 5.81 -12.14
N CYS A 29 -6.05 6.66 -12.77
CA CYS A 29 -6.77 6.44 -14.00
C CYS A 29 -5.94 6.99 -15.16
N GLY A 30 -5.14 6.13 -15.79
CA GLY A 30 -4.73 6.27 -17.18
C GLY A 30 -3.51 7.16 -17.50
N HIS A 31 -2.59 6.55 -18.26
CA HIS A 31 -1.92 6.97 -19.50
C HIS A 31 -1.43 8.41 -19.77
N GLU A 32 -1.33 9.32 -18.81
CA GLU A 32 -0.47 10.50 -19.00
C GLU A 32 1.01 10.10 -18.84
N PHE A 33 1.53 9.31 -19.79
CA PHE A 33 2.96 9.19 -20.05
C PHE A 33 3.44 10.47 -20.75
N GLY A 34 3.25 11.62 -20.11
CA GLY A 34 4.26 12.66 -20.27
C GLY A 34 5.54 12.08 -19.68
N SER A 35 6.67 12.19 -20.38
CA SER A 35 7.96 12.03 -19.72
C SER A 35 7.95 13.02 -18.57
N ALA A 36 7.67 12.53 -17.35
CA ALA A 36 7.74 13.36 -16.17
C ALA A 36 9.21 13.76 -16.09
N ASP A 37 9.52 14.99 -16.48
CA ASP A 37 10.85 15.53 -16.30
C ASP A 37 11.07 15.60 -14.79
N MET A 38 11.76 14.59 -14.26
CA MET A 38 12.07 14.45 -12.84
C MET A 38 12.90 15.62 -12.32
N PHE A 39 13.48 16.42 -13.22
CA PHE A 39 14.29 17.60 -12.92
C PHE A 39 13.61 18.93 -13.28
N ALA A 40 12.32 18.90 -13.69
CA ALA A 40 11.60 20.11 -14.05
C ALA A 40 11.52 21.08 -12.85
N LYS A 41 12.05 22.30 -13.04
CA LYS A 41 11.95 23.37 -12.06
C LYS A 41 10.55 23.98 -12.11
N GLY A 42 9.66 23.53 -11.23
CA GLY A 42 8.30 24.07 -11.08
C GLY A 42 7.40 23.14 -10.27
N ALA A 43 6.31 23.68 -9.71
CA ALA A 43 5.26 22.82 -9.17
C ALA A 43 4.66 22.03 -10.35
N VAL A 44 4.82 20.70 -10.34
CA VAL A 44 4.06 19.82 -11.23
C VAL A 44 2.59 20.22 -11.08
N ALA A 45 1.97 20.71 -12.16
CA ALA A 45 0.60 21.24 -12.15
C ALA A 45 -0.45 20.20 -11.67
N SER A 46 -0.02 18.94 -11.57
CA SER A 46 -0.79 17.76 -11.17
C SER A 46 -0.12 17.06 -9.98
N ARG A 47 -0.09 17.67 -8.79
CA ARG A 47 0.20 16.90 -7.58
C ARG A 47 -1.07 16.19 -7.12
N SER A 48 -1.01 14.87 -6.99
CA SER A 48 -2.04 14.11 -6.28
C SER A 48 -2.18 14.68 -4.86
N PHE A 49 -3.42 14.73 -4.36
CA PHE A 49 -3.77 15.28 -3.06
C PHE A 49 -3.35 14.35 -1.92
N ALA A 50 -3.26 13.04 -2.21
CA ALA A 50 -2.78 12.03 -1.30
C ALA A 50 -1.76 11.12 -2.00
N ASP A 51 -0.83 10.58 -1.22
CA ASP A 51 0.14 9.60 -1.70
C ASP A 51 -0.59 8.30 -2.12
N PRO A 52 -0.18 7.64 -3.21
CA PRO A 52 -0.75 6.36 -3.59
C PRO A 52 -0.54 5.31 -2.49
N ALA A 53 -1.61 4.61 -2.11
CA ALA A 53 -1.62 3.71 -0.95
C ALA A 53 -0.48 2.67 -0.96
N PHE A 54 -0.20 2.10 -2.13
CA PHE A 54 0.74 0.99 -2.29
C PHE A 54 2.09 1.40 -2.90
N LEU A 55 2.41 2.70 -2.96
CA LEU A 55 3.59 3.19 -3.69
C LEU A 55 4.89 2.49 -3.26
N VAL A 56 5.21 2.52 -1.96
CA VAL A 56 6.45 1.93 -1.44
C VAL A 56 6.56 0.42 -1.74
N PRO A 57 5.59 -0.43 -1.35
CA PRO A 57 5.71 -1.87 -1.65
C PRO A 57 5.66 -2.17 -3.16
N ALA A 58 4.97 -1.36 -3.98
CA ALA A 58 4.95 -1.54 -5.44
C ALA A 58 6.31 -1.22 -6.07
N VAL A 59 6.98 -0.15 -5.62
CA VAL A 59 8.33 0.19 -6.07
C VAL A 59 9.33 -0.89 -5.67
N ILE A 60 9.27 -1.39 -4.43
CA ILE A 60 10.14 -2.48 -3.97
C ILE A 60 9.93 -3.74 -4.81
N GLU A 61 8.67 -4.14 -5.04
CA GLU A 61 8.31 -5.28 -5.88
C GLU A 61 8.88 -5.11 -7.31
N ALA A 62 8.67 -3.96 -7.95
CA ALA A 62 9.17 -3.69 -9.29
C ALA A 62 10.71 -3.73 -9.37
N LEU A 63 11.40 -3.10 -8.42
CA LEU A 63 12.87 -3.10 -8.37
C LEU A 63 13.43 -4.51 -8.11
N LYS A 64 12.74 -5.32 -7.29
CA LYS A 64 13.11 -6.73 -7.05
C LYS A 64 12.78 -7.62 -8.24
N SER A 65 11.79 -7.29 -9.06
CA SER A 65 11.51 -8.00 -10.31
C SER A 65 12.56 -7.71 -11.38
N SER A 66 13.17 -6.51 -11.38
CA SER A 66 14.24 -6.14 -12.32
C SER A 66 15.55 -6.89 -12.06
N VAL A 67 16.13 -7.46 -13.12
CA VAL A 67 17.44 -8.14 -13.07
C VAL A 67 18.55 -7.19 -12.64
N GLN A 68 18.48 -5.92 -13.06
CA GLN A 68 19.49 -4.90 -12.76
C GLN A 68 19.49 -4.47 -11.29
N TYR A 69 18.30 -4.31 -10.71
CA TYR A 69 18.15 -3.72 -9.37
C TYR A 69 17.97 -4.75 -8.27
N ARG A 70 17.55 -5.99 -8.56
CA ARG A 70 17.26 -7.03 -7.55
C ARG A 70 18.36 -7.22 -6.50
N GLN A 71 19.63 -7.23 -6.94
CA GLN A 71 20.79 -7.43 -6.07
C GLN A 71 21.26 -6.15 -5.35
N ARG A 72 20.76 -4.97 -5.78
CA ARG A 72 21.10 -3.66 -5.23
C ARG A 72 20.07 -3.14 -4.24
N VAL A 73 18.89 -3.76 -4.19
CA VAL A 73 17.79 -3.38 -3.30
C VAL A 73 17.85 -4.22 -2.04
N LEU A 74 18.05 -3.55 -0.91
CA LEU A 74 18.10 -4.18 0.41
C LEU A 74 16.91 -3.72 1.23
N MET A 75 16.22 -4.68 1.86
CA MET A 75 15.25 -4.41 2.92
C MET A 75 15.99 -4.49 4.24
N VAL A 76 15.76 -3.53 5.13
CA VAL A 76 16.46 -3.43 6.41
C VAL A 76 15.45 -3.48 7.56
N PRO A 77 15.79 -4.11 8.71
CA PRO A 77 14.90 -4.22 9.86
C PRO A 77 14.91 -2.93 10.71
N GLY A 78 14.48 -1.81 10.11
CA GLY A 78 14.42 -0.50 10.76
C GLY A 78 14.40 0.65 9.77
N GLU A 79 14.70 1.86 10.25
CA GLU A 79 14.76 3.05 9.40
C GLU A 79 15.93 2.99 8.41
N ALA A 80 15.64 3.30 7.14
CA ALA A 80 16.63 3.21 6.07
C ALA A 80 17.82 4.16 6.32
N ASP A 81 17.57 5.35 6.88
CA ASP A 81 18.59 6.37 7.14
C ASP A 81 19.71 5.84 8.03
N THR A 82 19.37 5.13 9.11
CA THR A 82 20.35 4.54 10.03
C THR A 82 21.24 3.50 9.33
N PHE A 83 20.67 2.66 8.47
CA PHE A 83 21.43 1.65 7.72
C PHE A 83 22.28 2.27 6.61
N CYS A 84 21.76 3.27 5.91
CA CYS A 84 22.49 4.04 4.91
C CYS A 84 23.68 4.76 5.52
N ALA A 85 23.47 5.43 6.67
CA ALA A 85 24.54 6.10 7.41
C ALA A 85 25.64 5.13 7.82
N ARG A 86 25.28 3.97 8.41
CA ARG A 86 26.25 2.95 8.80
C ARG A 86 27.02 2.36 7.61
N HIS A 87 26.33 2.12 6.51
CA HIS A 87 26.97 1.65 5.28
C HIS A 87 27.98 2.67 4.75
N ALA A 88 27.59 3.95 4.73
CA ALA A 88 28.44 5.06 4.31
C ALA A 88 29.64 5.28 5.25
N LEU A 89 29.44 5.14 6.57
CA LEU A 89 30.52 5.20 7.56
C LEU A 89 31.58 4.11 7.32
N SER A 90 31.15 2.91 6.95
CA SER A 90 32.05 1.75 6.77
C SER A 90 32.73 1.73 5.39
N ASN A 91 32.07 2.24 4.36
CA ASN A 91 32.51 2.09 2.96
C ASN A 91 32.80 3.41 2.25
N GLY A 92 32.52 4.55 2.88
CA GLY A 92 32.45 5.85 2.23
C GLY A 92 31.27 5.97 1.25
N GLY A 93 31.30 7.00 0.41
CA GLY A 93 30.33 7.19 -0.68
C GLY A 93 29.42 8.39 -0.48
N VAL A 94 28.26 8.35 -1.15
CA VAL A 94 27.27 9.42 -1.16
C VAL A 94 25.90 8.83 -0.82
N VAL A 95 25.19 9.45 0.12
CA VAL A 95 23.82 9.06 0.46
C VAL A 95 22.83 10.05 -0.15
N LEU A 96 21.88 9.54 -0.92
CA LEU A 96 20.78 10.34 -1.51
C LEU A 96 19.54 10.24 -0.62
N THR A 97 19.00 11.36 -0.15
CA THR A 97 17.81 11.36 0.72
C THR A 97 16.94 12.61 0.53
N SER A 98 15.70 12.61 1.03
CA SER A 98 14.92 13.84 1.24
C SER A 98 14.93 14.27 2.71
N ASP A 99 15.35 13.38 3.60
CA ASP A 99 15.25 13.55 5.05
C ASP A 99 16.56 14.15 5.60
N SER A 100 16.43 15.29 6.29
CA SER A 100 17.56 16.10 6.73
C SER A 100 18.24 15.59 8.00
N ASP A 101 17.57 14.73 8.75
CA ASP A 101 18.09 14.08 9.95
C ASP A 101 19.26 13.14 9.63
N LEU A 102 19.39 12.64 8.40
CA LEU A 102 20.57 11.89 7.94
C LEU A 102 21.90 12.64 8.20
N LEU A 103 21.90 13.98 8.14
CA LEU A 103 23.10 14.79 8.45
C LEU A 103 23.54 14.68 9.91
N VAL A 104 22.63 14.28 10.80
CA VAL A 104 22.86 14.12 12.24
C VAL A 104 23.50 12.77 12.54
N HIS A 105 23.28 11.76 11.69
CA HIS A 105 23.91 10.45 11.83
C HIS A 105 25.41 10.51 11.58
N GLU A 106 26.15 9.58 12.21
CA GLU A 106 27.57 9.41 11.95
C GLU A 106 27.79 8.72 10.59
N VAL A 107 28.24 9.49 9.60
CA VAL A 107 28.51 9.02 8.23
C VAL A 107 29.98 9.09 7.83
N GLY A 108 30.87 9.46 8.75
CA GLY A 108 32.30 9.56 8.51
C GLY A 108 32.66 10.66 7.49
N ASP A 109 33.42 10.31 6.46
CA ASP A 109 33.78 11.22 5.35
C ASP A 109 32.79 11.16 4.18
N ALA A 110 31.67 10.44 4.34
CA ALA A 110 30.65 10.38 3.31
C ALA A 110 29.90 11.71 3.17
N GLU A 111 29.34 11.91 1.99
CA GLU A 111 28.57 13.11 1.66
C GLU A 111 27.08 12.78 1.58
N VAL A 112 26.24 13.72 1.98
CA VAL A 112 24.78 13.62 1.86
C VAL A 112 24.32 14.55 0.74
N VAL A 113 23.48 14.06 -0.17
CA VAL A 113 22.89 14.86 -1.25
C VAL A 113 21.37 14.77 -1.12
N PHE A 114 20.70 15.92 -1.06
CA PHE A 114 19.24 15.92 -1.04
C PHE A 114 18.67 15.79 -2.44
N PHE A 115 17.59 15.03 -2.61
CA PHE A 115 16.91 14.89 -3.91
C PHE A 115 16.49 16.25 -4.52
N ARG A 116 16.10 17.22 -3.68
CA ARG A 116 15.75 18.59 -4.11
C ARG A 116 16.93 19.37 -4.71
N ASP A 117 18.15 18.95 -4.41
CA ASP A 117 19.38 19.62 -4.82
C ASP A 117 20.05 18.95 -6.04
N ILE A 118 19.40 17.94 -6.62
CA ILE A 118 19.81 17.31 -7.87
C ILE A 118 19.18 18.07 -9.04
N GLN A 119 20.01 18.55 -9.96
CA GLN A 119 19.57 19.34 -11.11
C GLN A 119 20.15 18.79 -12.40
N ARG A 120 19.32 18.67 -13.44
CA ARG A 120 19.79 18.37 -14.80
C ARG A 120 20.11 19.67 -15.53
N GLN A 121 21.31 19.76 -16.07
CA GLN A 121 21.75 20.86 -16.92
C GLN A 121 21.28 20.66 -18.37
N VAL A 122 21.41 21.70 -19.19
CA VAL A 122 20.98 21.72 -20.60
C VAL A 122 21.70 20.65 -21.44
N ASP A 123 22.95 20.34 -21.09
CA ASP A 123 23.77 19.30 -21.72
C ASP A 123 23.49 17.88 -21.20
N SER A 124 22.44 17.70 -20.40
CA SER A 124 22.11 16.45 -19.69
C SER A 124 23.08 16.03 -18.58
N THR A 125 24.04 16.87 -18.19
CA THR A 125 24.83 16.62 -16.99
C THR A 125 23.99 16.77 -15.73
N ILE A 126 24.27 15.95 -14.72
CA ILE A 126 23.59 16.01 -13.42
C ILE A 126 24.51 16.75 -12.46
N MET A 127 24.03 17.89 -11.96
CA MET A 127 24.67 18.68 -10.91
C MET A 127 24.00 18.40 -9.57
N VAL A 128 24.82 18.28 -8.52
CA VAL A 128 24.36 17.99 -7.17
C VAL A 128 25.01 18.96 -6.17
N CYS A 129 24.25 19.38 -5.15
CA CYS A 129 24.84 19.94 -3.94
C CYS A 129 25.06 18.82 -2.93
N SER A 130 26.30 18.62 -2.51
CA SER A 130 26.66 17.66 -1.48
C SER A 130 26.95 18.37 -0.16
N TYR A 131 26.61 17.71 0.93
CA TYR A 131 26.72 18.19 2.30
C TYR A 131 27.59 17.19 3.07
N GLY A 132 28.80 17.60 3.43
CA GLY A 132 29.72 16.82 4.25
C GLY A 132 29.55 17.17 5.73
N PRO A 133 29.01 16.28 6.59
CA PRO A 133 28.74 16.59 8.00
C PRO A 133 29.96 17.14 8.76
N LYS A 134 31.15 16.58 8.54
CA LYS A 134 32.40 17.09 9.12
C LYS A 134 32.72 18.52 8.69
N ARG A 135 32.59 18.83 7.40
CA ARG A 135 32.83 20.18 6.86
C ARG A 135 31.85 21.20 7.42
N ILE A 136 30.60 20.79 7.63
CA ILE A 136 29.59 21.64 8.27
C ILE A 136 30.01 21.94 9.71
N CYS A 137 30.41 20.93 10.49
CA CYS A 137 30.94 21.15 11.85
C CYS A 137 32.13 22.11 11.87
N GLU A 138 33.11 21.91 10.99
CA GLU A 138 34.31 22.77 10.88
C GLU A 138 33.94 24.22 10.58
N GLN A 139 33.03 24.45 9.63
CA GLN A 139 32.56 25.80 9.29
C GLN A 139 31.78 26.46 10.43
N LEU A 140 31.09 25.68 11.26
CA LEU A 140 30.33 26.16 12.42
C LEU A 140 31.15 26.23 13.72
N GLY A 141 32.45 25.88 13.67
CA GLY A 141 33.31 25.80 14.85
C GLY A 141 32.84 24.79 15.89
N GLN A 142 32.15 23.72 15.46
CA GLN A 142 31.65 22.64 16.31
C GLN A 142 32.55 21.40 16.24
N SER A 143 32.38 20.48 17.19
CA SER A 143 33.09 19.19 17.16
C SER A 143 32.78 18.41 15.87
N PRO A 144 33.76 17.90 15.12
CA PRO A 144 33.53 17.08 13.93
C PRO A 144 32.73 15.80 14.18
N THR A 145 32.78 15.25 15.40
CA THR A 145 32.11 13.99 15.76
C THR A 145 30.70 14.21 16.33
N ASP A 146 30.55 15.21 17.21
CA ASP A 146 29.33 15.39 18.00
C ASP A 146 28.59 16.70 17.73
N GLY A 147 29.17 17.57 16.90
CA GLY A 147 28.68 18.92 16.66
C GLY A 147 27.27 18.95 16.10
N LEU A 148 26.98 18.12 15.10
CA LEU A 148 25.65 18.08 14.47
C LEU A 148 24.60 17.41 15.35
N VAL A 149 24.95 16.36 16.10
CA VAL A 149 24.06 15.75 17.10
C VAL A 149 23.68 16.77 18.16
N ARG A 150 24.66 17.54 18.66
CA ARG A 150 24.38 18.60 19.63
C ARG A 150 23.53 19.72 19.03
N LEU A 151 23.82 20.14 17.81
CA LEU A 151 23.07 21.18 17.11
C LEU A 151 21.61 20.76 16.89
N ALA A 152 21.36 19.52 16.48
CA ALA A 152 20.03 18.97 16.29
C ALA A 152 19.23 18.90 17.59
N TYR A 153 19.86 18.47 18.69
CA TYR A 153 19.24 18.47 20.02
C TYR A 153 18.82 19.88 20.47
N GLU A 154 19.72 20.86 20.34
CA GLU A 154 19.41 22.24 20.72
C GLU A 154 18.36 22.86 19.81
N GLN A 155 18.35 22.54 18.51
CA GLN A 155 17.30 22.98 17.58
C GLN A 155 15.93 22.40 17.96
N LYS A 156 15.86 21.12 18.35
CA LYS A 156 14.63 20.47 18.82
C LYS A 156 14.08 21.16 20.08
N ARG A 157 14.97 21.57 20.98
CA ARG A 157 14.62 22.26 22.24
C ARG A 157 14.25 23.74 22.03
N LEU A 158 14.96 24.40 21.12
CA LEU A 158 14.81 25.84 20.83
C LEU A 158 14.20 26.06 19.44
N GLN A 159 12.97 25.57 19.22
CA GLN A 159 12.31 25.54 17.90
C GLN A 159 12.19 26.90 17.19
N HIS A 160 12.30 28.01 17.92
CA HIS A 160 12.20 29.37 17.39
C HIS A 160 13.50 30.18 17.49
N ALA A 161 14.60 29.57 17.93
CA ALA A 161 15.89 30.24 18.03
C ALA A 161 16.56 30.37 16.66
N SER A 162 17.32 31.45 16.49
CA SER A 162 18.22 31.61 15.35
C SER A 162 19.41 30.65 15.46
N LEU A 163 20.07 30.38 14.32
CA LEU A 163 21.28 29.56 14.30
C LEU A 163 22.35 30.07 15.28
N ALA A 164 22.55 31.38 15.40
CA ALA A 164 23.51 31.96 16.34
C ALA A 164 23.16 31.64 17.81
N GLN A 165 21.88 31.68 18.17
CA GLN A 165 21.41 31.31 19.51
C GLN A 165 21.57 29.81 19.78
N ILE A 166 21.34 28.96 18.77
CA ILE A 166 21.55 27.51 18.87
C ILE A 166 23.05 27.21 19.06
N LEU A 167 23.93 27.83 18.28
CA LEU A 167 25.38 27.67 18.40
C LEU A 167 25.89 28.13 19.77
N GLN A 168 25.36 29.24 20.29
CA GLN A 168 25.66 29.70 21.64
C GLN A 168 25.24 28.67 22.71
N ALA A 169 24.08 28.01 22.53
CA ALA A 169 23.65 26.93 23.41
C ALA A 169 24.58 25.71 23.33
N CYS A 170 25.08 25.38 22.13
CA CYS A 170 26.03 24.27 21.91
C CYS A 170 27.39 24.51 22.61
N SER A 171 27.77 25.77 22.82
CA SER A 171 29.00 26.13 23.56
C SER A 171 28.93 25.87 25.06
N SER A 172 27.74 25.60 25.60
CA SER A 172 27.54 25.24 27.02
C SER A 172 27.20 23.75 27.17
N PRO A 173 27.40 23.14 28.36
CA PRO A 173 26.88 21.81 28.64
C PRO A 173 25.36 21.72 28.37
N PRO A 174 24.84 20.54 27.97
CA PRO A 174 23.42 20.38 27.71
C PRO A 174 22.63 20.56 29.00
N LEU A 175 21.56 21.35 28.94
CA LEU A 175 20.72 21.66 30.10
C LEU A 175 20.12 20.41 30.75
N HIS A 176 19.73 19.42 29.94
CA HIS A 176 19.21 18.15 30.40
C HIS A 176 20.07 17.01 29.83
N GLU A 177 21.12 16.64 30.56
CA GLU A 177 22.07 15.60 30.13
C GLU A 177 21.41 14.26 29.81
N LYS A 178 20.39 13.86 30.58
CA LYS A 178 19.67 12.60 30.34
C LYS A 178 18.89 12.62 29.02
N GLU A 179 18.12 13.67 28.76
CA GLU A 179 17.38 13.83 27.50
C GLU A 179 18.32 13.92 26.30
N TYR A 180 19.48 14.56 26.48
CA TYR A 180 20.51 14.61 25.45
C TYR A 180 21.14 13.25 25.19
N ALA A 181 21.44 12.47 26.24
CA ALA A 181 21.96 11.11 26.10
C ALA A 181 20.96 10.21 25.36
N GLU A 182 19.68 10.21 25.75
CA GLU A 182 18.59 9.50 25.06
C GLU A 182 18.49 9.95 23.59
N PHE A 183 18.54 11.25 23.31
CA PHE A 183 18.54 11.77 21.93
C PHE A 183 19.73 11.29 21.11
N CYS A 184 20.91 11.17 21.73
CA CYS A 184 22.10 10.72 21.02
C CYS A 184 22.04 9.24 20.64
N GLU A 185 21.38 8.40 21.45
CA GLU A 185 21.24 6.96 21.17
C GLU A 185 20.57 6.74 19.80
N ASP A 186 19.56 7.53 19.45
CA ASP A 186 18.86 7.46 18.16
C ASP A 186 19.80 7.62 16.95
N TYR A 187 20.90 8.39 17.08
CA TYR A 187 21.82 8.69 15.97
C TYR A 187 23.16 7.95 16.04
N ARG A 188 23.55 7.45 17.22
CA ARG A 188 24.83 6.74 17.47
C ARG A 188 24.69 5.22 17.50
N SER A 189 23.47 4.70 17.44
CA SER A 189 23.17 3.28 17.63
C SER A 189 24.05 2.34 16.79
N SER A 190 24.96 1.65 17.47
CA SER A 190 25.84 0.59 16.94
C SER A 190 25.15 -0.79 16.87
N ASP A 191 23.94 -0.90 17.42
CA ASP A 191 23.21 -2.17 17.65
C ASP A 191 22.45 -2.71 16.43
N ILE A 192 22.59 -2.07 15.27
CA ILE A 192 22.04 -2.56 14.00
C ILE A 192 22.53 -3.99 13.67
N SER A 193 23.66 -4.40 14.25
CA SER A 193 24.27 -5.71 14.05
C SER A 193 23.53 -6.88 14.70
N GLN A 194 22.51 -6.65 15.53
CA GLN A 194 21.92 -7.70 16.37
C GLN A 194 20.43 -8.01 16.14
N ILE A 195 19.73 -7.40 15.17
CA ILE A 195 18.35 -7.82 14.89
C ILE A 195 18.41 -9.14 14.11
N PRO A 196 18.13 -10.30 14.75
CA PRO A 196 18.22 -11.58 14.06
C PRO A 196 17.05 -11.61 13.08
N LEU A 197 17.34 -11.60 11.78
CA LEU A 197 16.32 -11.88 10.79
C LEU A 197 15.90 -13.35 10.96
N PRO A 198 14.60 -13.63 11.07
CA PRO A 198 14.16 -14.99 11.28
C PRO A 198 14.35 -15.80 10.01
N CYS A 199 15.02 -16.93 10.20
CA CYS A 199 15.22 -18.01 9.25
C CYS A 199 16.25 -17.70 8.16
N GLY A 200 17.43 -18.30 8.34
CA GLY A 200 18.42 -18.47 7.28
C GLY A 200 17.75 -19.04 6.03
N HIS A 201 17.75 -18.24 4.96
CA HIS A 201 17.17 -18.48 3.64
C HIS A 201 15.65 -18.26 3.47
N GLY A 202 15.01 -17.38 4.25
CA GLY A 202 13.57 -17.04 4.14
C GLY A 202 13.22 -15.77 3.31
N PRO A 203 11.93 -15.53 3.00
CA PRO A 203 11.44 -14.31 2.33
C PRO A 203 11.77 -12.99 3.04
N LEU A 204 11.98 -13.03 4.35
CA LEU A 204 12.45 -11.92 5.20
C LEU A 204 13.88 -11.50 4.83
N GLU A 205 14.81 -12.46 4.74
CA GLU A 205 16.21 -12.20 4.35
C GLU A 205 16.34 -11.81 2.88
N ASN A 206 15.49 -12.38 2.01
CA ASN A 206 15.49 -12.03 0.58
C ASN A 206 14.88 -10.63 0.29
N GLY A 207 14.30 -9.97 1.31
CA GLY A 207 13.66 -8.66 1.19
C GLY A 207 12.45 -8.67 0.27
N SER A 208 11.69 -9.78 0.27
CA SER A 208 10.54 -10.00 -0.62
C SER A 208 9.18 -9.80 0.06
N LEU A 209 9.19 -9.55 1.37
CA LEU A 209 7.99 -9.22 2.12
C LEU A 209 7.53 -7.78 1.87
N ASP A 210 6.24 -7.52 2.10
CA ASP A 210 5.77 -6.14 2.25
C ASP A 210 6.45 -5.53 3.49
N PRO A 211 6.96 -4.28 3.42
CA PRO A 211 7.62 -3.64 4.55
C PRO A 211 6.78 -3.65 5.84
N ARG A 212 5.46 -3.52 5.74
CA ARG A 212 4.56 -3.53 6.91
C ARG A 212 4.43 -4.90 7.52
N LEU A 213 4.46 -5.95 6.70
CA LEU A 213 4.44 -7.33 7.18
C LEU A 213 5.79 -7.72 7.78
N ALA A 214 6.90 -7.27 7.17
CA ALA A 214 8.25 -7.47 7.71
C ALA A 214 8.40 -6.79 9.09
N GLU A 215 7.96 -5.54 9.20
CA GLU A 215 7.91 -4.79 10.45
C GLU A 215 7.07 -5.50 11.50
N LEU A 216 5.87 -5.99 11.14
CA LEU A 216 5.04 -6.78 12.04
C LEU A 216 5.75 -8.06 12.50
N ALA A 217 6.40 -8.79 11.60
CA ALA A 217 7.13 -10.00 11.94
C ALA A 217 8.30 -9.74 12.91
N ILE A 218 9.03 -8.63 12.73
CA ILE A 218 10.10 -8.20 13.64
C ILE A 218 9.51 -7.85 15.01
N GLN A 219 8.46 -7.03 15.05
CA GLN A 219 7.80 -6.64 16.30
C GLN A 219 7.33 -7.86 17.10
N LEU A 220 6.77 -8.87 16.44
CA LEU A 220 6.31 -10.12 17.06
C LEU A 220 7.43 -10.96 17.66
N GLN A 221 8.67 -10.79 17.20
CA GLN A 221 9.84 -11.49 17.74
C GLN A 221 10.49 -10.72 18.88
N SER A 222 10.54 -9.39 18.76
CA SER A 222 11.08 -8.50 19.79
C SER A 222 10.17 -8.35 21.01
N THR A 223 8.88 -8.70 20.90
CA THR A 223 7.88 -8.53 21.99
C THR A 223 8.07 -9.46 23.19
N SER A 224 9.13 -10.24 23.25
CA SER A 224 9.42 -11.14 24.36
C SER A 224 9.58 -10.45 25.74
N ILE A 225 9.68 -9.11 25.87
CA ILE A 225 9.95 -8.48 27.19
C ILE A 225 9.16 -7.19 27.56
N ALA A 226 8.59 -6.38 26.63
CA ALA A 226 8.08 -5.05 27.03
C ALA A 226 6.65 -4.61 26.57
N THR A 227 6.10 -5.13 25.47
CA THR A 227 4.75 -4.72 25.00
C THR A 227 3.90 -5.94 24.67
N SER A 228 2.66 -5.99 25.17
CA SER A 228 1.70 -7.09 24.87
C SER A 228 1.05 -6.98 23.49
N HIS A 229 1.47 -5.97 22.70
CA HIS A 229 0.82 -5.58 21.46
C HIS A 229 1.85 -5.31 20.36
N ALA A 230 1.58 -5.81 19.16
CA ALA A 230 2.27 -5.44 17.93
C ALA A 230 1.38 -4.51 17.09
N HIS A 231 1.99 -3.57 16.38
CA HIS A 231 1.30 -2.54 15.61
C HIS A 231 1.36 -2.84 14.12
N MET A 232 0.20 -2.81 13.46
CA MET A 232 0.09 -2.93 12.00
C MET A 232 -0.48 -1.65 11.38
N PHE A 233 0.33 -0.93 10.61
CA PHE A 233 -0.07 0.30 9.93
C PHE A 233 -0.51 0.02 8.50
N LEU A 234 -1.81 -0.12 8.28
CA LEU A 234 -2.35 -0.42 6.95
C LEU A 234 -2.24 0.79 6.01
N PRO A 235 -2.03 0.57 4.70
CA PRO A 235 -2.05 1.65 3.72
C PRO A 235 -3.33 2.50 3.78
N VAL A 236 -3.18 3.82 3.64
CA VAL A 236 -4.36 4.71 3.54
C VAL A 236 -4.89 4.65 2.12
N LEU A 237 -6.10 4.10 1.97
CA LEU A 237 -6.77 3.97 0.68
C LEU A 237 -7.54 5.23 0.35
N THR A 238 -7.59 5.60 -0.93
CA THR A 238 -8.49 6.66 -1.41
C THR A 238 -9.93 6.16 -1.35
N GLU A 239 -10.62 6.48 -0.27
CA GLU A 239 -11.96 6.00 0.05
C GLU A 239 -12.87 7.16 0.50
N ASP A 240 -14.20 6.94 0.57
CA ASP A 240 -15.09 7.93 1.21
C ASP A 240 -14.91 7.93 2.75
N PRO A 241 -14.39 9.01 3.36
CA PRO A 241 -14.17 9.12 4.80
C PRO A 241 -15.46 9.19 5.63
N THR A 242 -16.62 9.43 4.99
CA THR A 242 -17.93 9.43 5.67
C THR A 242 -18.52 8.04 5.82
N ARG A 243 -17.96 7.04 5.12
CA ARG A 243 -18.35 5.63 5.22
C ARG A 243 -17.45 4.89 6.22
N GLY A 244 -17.91 3.68 6.58
CA GLY A 244 -17.10 2.70 7.31
C GLY A 244 -15.79 2.42 6.57
N ASN A 245 -14.75 1.99 7.29
CA ASN A 245 -13.43 1.85 6.70
C ASN A 245 -13.34 0.68 5.70
N ALA A 246 -12.69 0.89 4.55
CA ALA A 246 -12.56 -0.11 3.48
C ALA A 246 -11.85 -1.41 3.92
N TRP A 247 -10.98 -1.36 4.94
CA TRP A 247 -10.31 -2.54 5.48
C TRP A 247 -11.20 -3.44 6.33
N GLU A 248 -12.44 -3.04 6.61
CA GLU A 248 -13.33 -3.77 7.49
C GLU A 248 -13.65 -5.17 6.97
N HIS A 249 -14.01 -5.27 5.69
CA HIS A 249 -14.51 -6.51 5.08
C HIS A 249 -13.41 -7.54 4.81
N SER A 250 -12.14 -7.14 4.88
CA SER A 250 -10.99 -8.03 4.71
C SER A 250 -10.27 -8.34 6.03
N THR A 251 -10.87 -7.98 7.18
CA THR A 251 -10.27 -8.22 8.51
C THR A 251 -10.01 -9.70 8.76
N SER A 252 -10.93 -10.58 8.36
CA SER A 252 -10.84 -12.02 8.57
C SER A 252 -9.68 -12.67 7.79
N VAL A 253 -9.39 -12.19 6.58
CA VAL A 253 -8.21 -12.59 5.82
C VAL A 253 -6.92 -12.20 6.53
N ARG A 254 -6.88 -10.99 7.12
CA ARG A 254 -5.71 -10.52 7.89
C ARG A 254 -5.57 -11.21 9.24
N GLN A 255 -6.68 -11.58 9.89
CA GLN A 255 -6.67 -12.44 11.08
C GLN A 255 -5.90 -13.73 10.79
N LEU A 256 -6.24 -14.42 9.70
CA LEU A 256 -5.51 -15.62 9.27
C LEU A 256 -4.02 -15.34 9.03
N ALA A 257 -3.68 -14.25 8.34
CA ALA A 257 -2.30 -13.87 8.08
C ALA A 257 -1.50 -13.62 9.37
N TYR A 258 -2.06 -12.90 10.34
CA TYR A 258 -1.40 -12.61 11.61
C TYR A 258 -1.28 -13.86 12.48
N SER A 259 -2.32 -14.69 12.55
CA SER A 259 -2.26 -15.96 13.29
C SER A 259 -1.19 -16.90 12.74
N LEU A 260 -0.95 -16.90 11.43
CA LEU A 260 0.14 -17.67 10.81
C LEU A 260 1.53 -17.14 11.21
N LEU A 261 1.69 -15.83 11.37
CA LEU A 261 2.95 -15.21 11.79
C LEU A 261 3.23 -15.39 13.29
N ILE A 262 2.19 -15.33 14.11
CA ILE A 262 2.30 -15.43 15.58
C ILE A 262 2.51 -16.89 16.01
N GLY A 263 1.87 -17.84 15.31
CA GLY A 263 1.96 -19.25 15.66
C GLY A 263 0.99 -19.66 16.79
N PRO A 264 1.18 -20.87 17.36
CA PRO A 264 0.16 -21.55 18.16
C PRO A 264 -0.06 -21.03 19.59
N ASP A 265 0.80 -20.15 20.11
CA ASP A 265 0.68 -19.58 21.46
C ASP A 265 0.60 -18.05 21.41
N PRO A 266 -0.58 -17.46 21.19
CA PRO A 266 -0.72 -16.03 20.99
C PRO A 266 -0.62 -15.28 22.32
N THR A 267 0.61 -14.93 22.71
CA THR A 267 0.86 -14.01 23.85
C THR A 267 0.73 -12.54 23.44
N VAL A 268 0.73 -12.26 22.13
CA VAL A 268 0.73 -10.92 21.54
C VAL A 268 -0.53 -10.69 20.72
N SER A 269 -1.17 -9.53 20.90
CA SER A 269 -2.28 -9.10 20.03
C SER A 269 -1.82 -8.08 18.99
N VAL A 270 -2.44 -8.09 17.81
CA VAL A 270 -2.16 -7.09 16.76
C VAL A 270 -3.17 -5.94 16.84
N LEU A 271 -2.66 -4.71 16.86
CA LEU A 271 -3.44 -3.47 16.78
C LEU A 271 -3.31 -2.86 15.38
N GLU A 272 -4.41 -2.79 14.66
CA GLU A 272 -4.46 -2.21 13.33
C GLU A 272 -4.73 -0.71 13.34
N PHE A 273 -3.88 0.03 12.65
CA PHE A 273 -4.05 1.42 12.32
C PHE A 273 -4.48 1.54 10.86
N ARG A 274 -5.79 1.73 10.64
CA ARG A 274 -6.41 1.82 9.31
C ARG A 274 -6.53 3.27 8.86
N ARG A 275 -7.44 4.00 9.51
CA ARG A 275 -7.70 5.43 9.35
C ARG A 275 -7.46 6.09 10.70
N ILE A 276 -6.50 7.01 10.78
CA ILE A 276 -6.17 7.72 12.02
C ILE A 276 -6.72 9.13 11.99
N GLN A 277 -7.58 9.46 12.95
CA GLN A 277 -8.19 10.79 13.08
C GLN A 277 -7.55 11.64 14.19
N SER A 278 -6.82 11.01 15.13
CA SER A 278 -6.05 11.72 16.15
C SER A 278 -4.74 10.99 16.46
N ALA A 279 -3.74 11.73 16.94
CA ALA A 279 -2.47 11.17 17.40
C ALA A 279 -2.62 10.30 18.68
N THR A 280 -3.79 10.31 19.34
CA THR A 280 -4.05 9.55 20.57
C THR A 280 -4.80 8.23 20.32
N GLN A 281 -5.14 7.92 19.07
CA GLN A 281 -5.87 6.72 18.71
C GLN A 281 -5.02 5.47 18.97
N LYS A 282 -5.59 4.45 19.65
CA LYS A 282 -4.87 3.25 20.11
C LYS A 282 -4.87 2.07 19.12
N GLY A 283 -5.27 2.31 17.87
CA GLY A 283 -5.49 1.23 16.89
C GLY A 283 -6.71 0.36 17.23
N ARG A 284 -7.07 -0.56 16.33
CA ARG A 284 -8.13 -1.54 16.54
C ARG A 284 -7.53 -2.91 16.77
N ARG A 285 -7.85 -3.53 17.91
CA ARG A 285 -7.45 -4.90 18.20
C ARG A 285 -8.09 -5.86 17.20
N VAL A 286 -7.24 -6.70 16.64
CA VAL A 286 -7.65 -7.83 15.81
C VAL A 286 -7.74 -9.04 16.71
N GLU A 287 -8.92 -9.65 16.77
CA GLU A 287 -9.14 -10.89 17.53
C GLU A 287 -8.47 -12.03 16.79
N LEU A 288 -7.57 -12.75 17.47
CA LEU A 288 -6.73 -13.79 16.89
C LEU A 288 -7.12 -15.19 17.38
N ASP A 289 -8.27 -15.30 18.05
CA ASP A 289 -8.71 -16.49 18.77
C ASP A 289 -8.57 -17.74 17.88
N GLY A 290 -7.54 -18.53 18.16
CA GLY A 290 -7.44 -19.90 17.67
C GLY A 290 -8.45 -20.75 18.43
N PRO A 291 -9.13 -21.74 17.81
CA PRO A 291 -8.60 -22.59 16.75
C PRO A 291 -9.65 -22.97 15.67
N ASP A 292 -9.59 -22.41 14.47
CA ASP A 292 -9.77 -23.18 13.23
C ASP A 292 -9.17 -22.45 12.02
N LEU A 293 -7.85 -22.21 12.06
CA LEU A 293 -7.11 -21.65 10.90
C LEU A 293 -7.35 -22.49 9.64
N GLN A 294 -7.58 -23.79 9.82
CA GLN A 294 -7.83 -24.75 8.76
C GLN A 294 -9.20 -24.53 8.13
N GLY A 295 -10.27 -24.47 8.93
CA GLY A 295 -11.62 -24.20 8.48
C GLY A 295 -11.73 -22.85 7.79
N TYR A 296 -11.12 -21.81 8.36
CA TYR A 296 -11.14 -20.50 7.71
C TYR A 296 -10.36 -20.48 6.38
N ALA A 297 -9.22 -21.17 6.28
CA ALA A 297 -8.52 -21.33 5.00
C ALA A 297 -9.35 -22.09 3.96
N ILE A 298 -10.11 -23.11 4.38
CA ILE A 298 -11.03 -23.87 3.52
C ILE A 298 -12.20 -22.98 3.07
N GLU A 299 -12.78 -22.20 3.98
CA GLU A 299 -13.82 -21.22 3.67
C GLU A 299 -13.35 -20.19 2.64
N LEU A 300 -12.09 -19.76 2.71
CA LEU A 300 -11.51 -18.82 1.75
C LEU A 300 -11.24 -19.48 0.38
N LEU A 301 -10.85 -20.76 0.37
CA LEU A 301 -10.56 -21.51 -0.85
C LEU A 301 -11.82 -21.77 -1.70
N ALA A 302 -12.95 -22.07 -1.08
CA ALA A 302 -14.16 -22.45 -1.81
C ALA A 302 -14.67 -21.37 -2.79
N PRO A 303 -14.74 -20.08 -2.41
CA PRO A 303 -15.05 -18.99 -3.34
C PRO A 303 -14.05 -18.86 -4.49
N LEU A 304 -12.74 -18.98 -4.23
CA LEU A 304 -11.70 -18.88 -5.26
C LEU A 304 -11.87 -19.98 -6.31
N HIS A 305 -12.13 -21.21 -5.88
CA HIS A 305 -12.39 -22.34 -6.77
C HIS A 305 -13.66 -22.15 -7.61
N LYS A 306 -14.71 -21.58 -7.03
CA LYS A 306 -15.94 -21.28 -7.77
C LYS A 306 -15.73 -20.19 -8.83
N VAL A 307 -14.94 -19.16 -8.52
CA VAL A 307 -14.63 -18.09 -9.49
C VAL A 307 -13.72 -18.60 -10.62
N SER A 308 -12.80 -19.54 -10.35
CA SER A 308 -11.92 -20.08 -11.40
C SER A 308 -12.67 -20.96 -12.41
N ALA A 309 -13.81 -21.52 -12.02
CA ALA A 309 -14.72 -22.20 -12.94
C ALA A 309 -15.48 -21.23 -13.87
N ILE A 310 -15.59 -19.94 -13.51
CA ILE A 310 -16.29 -18.91 -14.28
C ILE A 310 -15.33 -18.18 -15.21
N VAL A 311 -14.18 -17.76 -14.69
CA VAL A 311 -13.16 -17.02 -15.44
C VAL A 311 -11.91 -17.90 -15.53
N PRO A 312 -11.62 -18.45 -16.72
CA PRO A 312 -10.43 -19.27 -16.90
C PRO A 312 -9.18 -18.38 -16.80
N GLY A 313 -8.17 -18.89 -16.08
CA GLY A 313 -6.91 -18.21 -15.83
C GLY A 313 -6.94 -17.27 -14.61
N HIS A 314 -5.78 -17.07 -13.98
CA HIS A 314 -5.62 -16.26 -12.76
C HIS A 314 -5.17 -14.82 -13.09
N ASN A 315 -5.80 -14.20 -14.10
CA ASN A 315 -5.47 -12.83 -14.51
C ASN A 315 -6.13 -11.77 -13.60
N SER A 316 -5.90 -10.49 -13.85
CA SER A 316 -6.46 -9.39 -13.04
C SER A 316 -8.00 -9.41 -12.98
N ARG A 317 -8.69 -9.94 -14.00
CA ARG A 317 -10.16 -10.09 -13.97
C ARG A 317 -10.58 -11.18 -12.98
N PHE A 318 -9.89 -12.31 -12.93
CA PHE A 318 -10.16 -13.35 -11.93
C PHE A 318 -10.07 -12.75 -10.52
N TRP A 319 -9.01 -12.01 -10.22
CA TRP A 319 -8.80 -11.42 -8.90
C TRP A 319 -9.78 -10.30 -8.55
N LEU A 320 -10.19 -9.48 -9.52
CA LEU A 320 -11.28 -8.52 -9.34
C LEU A 320 -12.57 -9.22 -8.88
N LEU A 321 -12.98 -10.28 -9.60
CA LEU A 321 -14.21 -11.02 -9.27
C LEU A 321 -14.07 -11.82 -7.98
N ALA A 322 -12.91 -12.42 -7.72
CA ALA A 322 -12.63 -13.11 -6.48
C ALA A 322 -12.75 -12.17 -5.28
N CYS A 323 -12.13 -10.98 -5.34
CA CYS A 323 -12.25 -9.97 -4.28
C CYS A 323 -13.70 -9.52 -4.09
N LEU A 324 -14.45 -9.37 -5.18
CA LEU A 324 -15.86 -8.99 -5.14
C LEU A 324 -16.73 -10.06 -4.46
N VAL A 325 -16.54 -11.34 -4.82
CA VAL A 325 -17.26 -12.46 -4.20
C VAL A 325 -16.93 -12.56 -2.71
N LEU A 326 -15.65 -12.41 -2.35
CA LEU A 326 -15.23 -12.41 -0.95
C LEU A 326 -15.81 -11.24 -0.15
N ASP A 327 -15.85 -10.04 -0.73
CA ASP A 327 -16.51 -8.87 -0.11
C ASP A 327 -18.00 -9.14 0.16
N VAL A 328 -18.71 -9.73 -0.81
CA VAL A 328 -20.13 -10.09 -0.62
C VAL A 328 -20.31 -11.10 0.51
N ILE A 329 -19.49 -12.16 0.55
CA ILE A 329 -19.57 -13.19 1.60
C ILE A 329 -19.34 -12.56 2.97
N GLU A 330 -18.34 -11.70 3.11
CA GLU A 330 -18.04 -11.04 4.39
C GLU A 330 -19.09 -10.00 4.79
N CYS A 331 -19.74 -9.32 3.84
CA CYS A 331 -20.92 -8.50 4.13
C CYS A 331 -22.11 -9.34 4.60
N GLN A 332 -22.38 -10.48 3.96
CA GLN A 332 -23.48 -11.39 4.32
C GLN A 332 -23.30 -11.97 5.72
N LYS A 333 -22.07 -12.37 6.10
CA LYS A 333 -21.74 -12.81 7.47
C LYS A 333 -22.08 -11.77 8.56
N ARG A 334 -22.26 -10.50 8.17
CA ARG A 334 -22.58 -9.37 9.06
C ARG A 334 -23.99 -8.83 8.86
N ASP A 335 -24.85 -9.56 8.16
CA ASP A 335 -26.20 -9.16 7.79
C ASP A 335 -26.26 -7.81 7.02
N LYS A 336 -25.26 -7.55 6.17
CA LYS A 336 -25.15 -6.34 5.35
C LYS A 336 -25.11 -6.66 3.85
N GLY A 337 -25.54 -5.70 3.04
CA GLY A 337 -25.33 -5.73 1.59
C GLY A 337 -23.95 -5.20 1.20
N SER A 338 -23.33 -5.81 0.20
CA SER A 338 -22.08 -5.32 -0.38
C SER A 338 -22.32 -4.07 -1.25
N LEU A 339 -21.63 -2.98 -0.91
CA LEU A 339 -21.62 -1.77 -1.73
C LEU A 339 -20.99 -2.07 -3.10
N ALA A 340 -19.83 -2.74 -3.10
CA ALA A 340 -19.12 -3.07 -4.32
C ALA A 340 -20.00 -3.86 -5.29
N TRP A 341 -20.70 -4.89 -4.80
CA TRP A 341 -21.66 -5.65 -5.60
C TRP A 341 -22.81 -4.81 -6.12
N SER A 342 -23.41 -3.98 -5.27
CA SER A 342 -24.55 -3.13 -5.65
C SER A 342 -24.20 -2.13 -6.76
N ILE A 343 -22.95 -1.65 -6.81
CA ILE A 343 -22.46 -0.75 -7.85
C ILE A 343 -22.05 -1.56 -9.09
N PHE A 344 -21.39 -2.70 -8.90
CA PHE A 344 -20.92 -3.56 -9.97
C PHE A 344 -22.07 -4.12 -10.83
N GLN A 345 -23.24 -4.34 -10.23
CA GLN A 345 -24.48 -4.74 -10.93
C GLN A 345 -25.17 -3.61 -11.68
N GLN A 346 -24.85 -2.34 -11.41
CA GLN A 346 -25.51 -1.23 -12.09
C GLN A 346 -25.07 -1.18 -13.56
N PRO A 347 -25.98 -0.87 -14.50
CA PRO A 347 -25.60 -0.70 -15.89
C PRO A 347 -24.49 0.34 -15.97
N ALA A 348 -23.34 -0.04 -16.51
CA ALA A 348 -22.25 0.88 -16.72
C ALA A 348 -22.78 2.02 -17.60
N LYS A 349 -22.98 3.21 -17.00
CA LYS A 349 -23.33 4.40 -17.78
C LYS A 349 -22.18 4.62 -18.74
N SER A 350 -22.47 4.63 -20.04
CA SER A 350 -21.46 4.90 -21.08
C SER A 350 -20.61 6.08 -20.62
N PRO A 351 -19.26 5.98 -20.67
CA PRO A 351 -18.42 7.11 -20.31
C PRO A 351 -18.77 8.23 -21.29
N ALA A 352 -19.60 9.18 -20.85
CA ALA A 352 -19.61 10.47 -21.49
C ALA A 352 -18.15 10.90 -21.48
N ALA A 353 -17.58 11.19 -22.64
CA ALA A 353 -16.16 11.49 -22.87
C ALA A 353 -15.58 12.62 -21.98
N ASN A 354 -16.40 13.21 -21.10
CA ASN A 354 -16.13 14.35 -20.23
C ASN A 354 -16.44 14.12 -18.74
N ARG A 355 -16.53 12.89 -18.21
CA ARG A 355 -16.63 12.73 -16.75
C ARG A 355 -15.27 12.96 -16.08
N SER A 356 -15.02 14.21 -15.68
CA SER A 356 -13.87 14.60 -14.86
C SER A 356 -13.90 14.07 -13.42
N ARG A 357 -14.99 13.38 -13.03
CA ARG A 357 -15.25 12.91 -11.66
C ARG A 357 -15.87 11.52 -11.62
N ILE A 358 -15.49 10.74 -10.61
CA ILE A 358 -16.02 9.43 -10.27
C ILE A 358 -16.81 9.54 -8.96
N SER A 359 -17.94 8.83 -8.84
CA SER A 359 -18.74 8.87 -7.61
C SER A 359 -17.95 8.32 -6.43
N TRP A 360 -18.13 8.93 -5.26
CA TRP A 360 -17.47 8.47 -4.03
C TRP A 360 -17.86 7.04 -3.64
N ASP A 361 -19.06 6.60 -4.01
CA ASP A 361 -19.51 5.22 -3.84
C ASP A 361 -18.65 4.25 -4.67
N THR A 362 -18.35 4.57 -5.93
CA THR A 362 -17.47 3.75 -6.78
C THR A 362 -16.05 3.74 -6.24
N VAL A 363 -15.54 4.92 -5.82
CA VAL A 363 -14.21 5.04 -5.21
C VAL A 363 -14.11 4.18 -3.94
N HIS A 364 -15.12 4.23 -3.08
CA HIS A 364 -15.15 3.44 -1.85
C HIS A 364 -15.27 1.94 -2.13
N ALA A 365 -16.09 1.52 -3.10
CA ALA A 365 -16.18 0.12 -3.52
C ALA A 365 -14.84 -0.40 -4.04
N VAL A 366 -14.14 0.36 -4.88
CA VAL A 366 -12.81 -0.03 -5.37
C VAL A 366 -11.81 -0.11 -4.22
N ALA A 367 -11.84 0.83 -3.26
CA ALA A 367 -11.01 0.75 -2.06
C ALA A 367 -11.27 -0.52 -1.24
N GLN A 368 -12.52 -0.99 -1.11
CA GLN A 368 -12.84 -2.26 -0.45
C GLN A 368 -12.21 -3.46 -1.18
N LEU A 369 -12.25 -3.48 -2.52
CA LEU A 369 -11.63 -4.55 -3.31
C LEU A 369 -10.10 -4.50 -3.23
N GLN A 370 -9.50 -3.31 -3.24
CA GLN A 370 -8.07 -3.10 -3.02
C GLN A 370 -7.66 -3.60 -1.63
N ALA A 371 -8.45 -3.30 -0.59
CA ALA A 371 -8.22 -3.77 0.77
C ALA A 371 -8.27 -5.30 0.86
N MET A 372 -9.20 -5.95 0.13
CA MET A 372 -9.31 -7.40 0.04
C MET A 372 -8.09 -8.00 -0.66
N CYS A 373 -7.75 -7.50 -1.85
CA CYS A 373 -6.60 -7.97 -2.63
C CYS A 373 -5.27 -7.82 -1.87
N TYR A 374 -5.09 -6.69 -1.19
CA TYR A 374 -3.91 -6.46 -0.35
C TYR A 374 -3.88 -7.39 0.87
N SER A 375 -5.03 -7.68 1.48
CA SER A 375 -5.09 -8.64 2.60
C SER A 375 -4.73 -10.06 2.15
N LEU A 376 -5.16 -10.47 0.96
CA LEU A 376 -4.74 -11.74 0.34
C LEU A 376 -3.24 -11.77 0.05
N ARG A 377 -2.65 -10.64 -0.36
CA ARG A 377 -1.19 -10.50 -0.51
C ARG A 377 -0.45 -10.67 0.82
N LEU A 378 -0.93 -10.06 1.91
CA LEU A 378 -0.36 -10.25 3.24
C LEU A 378 -0.45 -11.72 3.66
N LEU A 379 -1.56 -12.39 3.39
CA LEU A 379 -1.73 -13.82 3.66
C LEU A 379 -0.75 -14.68 2.84
N ARG A 380 -0.60 -14.41 1.53
CA ARG A 380 0.39 -15.07 0.66
C ARG A 380 1.79 -14.98 1.26
N GLN A 381 2.16 -13.78 1.69
CA GLN A 381 3.47 -13.51 2.27
C GLN A 381 3.63 -14.14 3.65
N ALA A 382 2.61 -14.12 4.51
CA ALA A 382 2.64 -14.83 5.79
C ALA A 382 2.83 -16.35 5.61
N LEU A 383 2.19 -16.94 4.59
CA LEU A 383 2.37 -18.35 4.24
C LEU A 383 3.79 -18.66 3.77
N SER A 384 4.47 -17.74 3.07
CA SER A 384 5.83 -17.98 2.56
C SER A 384 6.90 -17.93 3.66
N VAL A 385 6.66 -17.23 4.77
CA VAL A 385 7.54 -17.24 5.95
C VAL A 385 7.15 -18.28 7.01
N CYS A 386 5.94 -18.84 6.94
CA CYS A 386 5.53 -19.88 7.88
C CYS A 386 6.27 -21.20 7.60
N SER A 387 7.07 -21.66 8.56
CA SER A 387 7.89 -22.88 8.42
C SER A 387 7.09 -24.18 8.38
N LYS A 388 5.82 -24.16 8.82
CA LYS A 388 4.91 -25.32 8.87
C LYS A 388 3.54 -24.96 8.33
N VAL A 389 3.42 -24.85 7.01
CA VAL A 389 2.12 -24.70 6.36
C VAL A 389 1.37 -26.05 6.39
N PRO A 390 0.19 -26.13 7.03
CA PRO A 390 -0.64 -27.35 7.02
C PRO A 390 -0.97 -27.80 5.60
N ALA A 391 -0.99 -29.12 5.35
CA ALA A 391 -1.16 -29.68 4.00
C ALA A 391 -2.47 -29.24 3.32
N ASN A 392 -3.53 -29.03 4.11
CA ASN A 392 -4.84 -28.56 3.65
C ASN A 392 -4.88 -27.08 3.27
N ILE A 393 -3.87 -26.28 3.63
CA ILE A 393 -3.73 -24.86 3.24
C ILE A 393 -2.95 -24.73 1.92
N LYS A 394 -2.21 -25.77 1.49
CA LYS A 394 -1.45 -25.75 0.23
C LYS A 394 -2.27 -25.39 -1.01
N PRO A 395 -3.52 -25.87 -1.21
CA PRO A 395 -4.32 -25.45 -2.35
C PRO A 395 -4.60 -23.94 -2.34
N LEU A 396 -4.86 -23.36 -1.18
CA LEU A 396 -5.04 -21.91 -1.04
C LEU A 396 -3.73 -21.17 -1.38
N GLN A 397 -2.58 -21.67 -0.89
CA GLN A 397 -1.28 -21.11 -1.23
C GLN A 397 -1.04 -21.09 -2.75
N GLN A 398 -1.39 -22.16 -3.48
CA GLN A 398 -1.24 -22.22 -4.95
C GLN A 398 -2.07 -21.15 -5.67
N TYR A 399 -3.29 -20.89 -5.21
CA TYR A 399 -4.08 -19.76 -5.73
C TYR A 399 -3.38 -18.44 -5.44
N LEU A 400 -2.97 -18.22 -4.18
CA LEU A 400 -2.36 -16.96 -3.76
C LEU A 400 -1.02 -16.68 -4.46
N GLU A 401 -0.25 -17.70 -4.83
CA GLU A 401 0.97 -17.54 -5.64
C GLU A 401 0.71 -16.88 -7.00
N GLN A 402 -0.52 -16.99 -7.51
CA GLN A 402 -0.97 -16.35 -8.76
C GLN A 402 -1.56 -14.95 -8.55
N LEU A 403 -1.47 -14.37 -7.34
CA LEU A 403 -1.90 -12.99 -7.09
C LEU A 403 -1.14 -12.01 -7.99
N PRO A 404 -1.82 -10.98 -8.51
CA PRO A 404 -1.20 -10.00 -9.37
C PRO A 404 -0.19 -9.16 -8.59
N GLU A 405 0.74 -8.53 -9.30
CA GLU A 405 1.59 -7.49 -8.73
C GLU A 405 0.74 -6.29 -8.28
N LEU A 406 1.26 -5.46 -7.37
CA LEU A 406 0.52 -4.32 -6.80
C LEU A 406 0.03 -3.32 -7.86
N ASN A 407 0.70 -3.24 -9.01
CA ASN A 407 0.34 -2.35 -10.11
C ASN A 407 -0.86 -2.83 -10.91
N ASP A 408 -1.18 -4.12 -10.81
CA ASP A 408 -2.30 -4.78 -11.48
C ASP A 408 -3.48 -5.04 -10.53
N PHE A 409 -3.44 -4.43 -9.34
CA PHE A 409 -4.56 -4.49 -8.40
C PHE A 409 -5.81 -3.81 -8.97
N PRO A 410 -7.00 -4.17 -8.45
CA PRO A 410 -8.24 -3.51 -8.84
C PRO A 410 -8.14 -1.99 -8.75
N ASP A 411 -8.45 -1.34 -9.87
CA ASP A 411 -8.54 0.10 -10.03
C ASP A 411 -9.95 0.48 -10.51
N VAL A 412 -10.22 1.78 -10.64
CA VAL A 412 -11.54 2.25 -11.09
C VAL A 412 -11.82 1.84 -12.54
N ASP A 413 -10.79 1.75 -13.38
CA ASP A 413 -10.95 1.45 -14.81
C ASP A 413 -11.29 -0.03 -15.02
N SER A 414 -10.57 -0.94 -14.36
CA SER A 414 -10.80 -2.38 -14.34
C SER A 414 -12.12 -2.74 -13.67
N PHE A 415 -12.51 -2.04 -12.61
CA PHE A 415 -13.83 -2.19 -11.99
C PHE A 415 -14.96 -1.82 -12.97
N ASN A 416 -14.84 -0.67 -13.64
CA ASN A 416 -15.83 -0.22 -14.63
C ASN A 416 -15.87 -1.11 -15.88
N ASP A 417 -14.71 -1.58 -16.37
CA ASP A 417 -14.64 -2.56 -17.47
C ASP A 417 -15.30 -3.88 -17.09
N GLY A 418 -15.04 -4.36 -15.86
CA GLY A 418 -15.68 -5.54 -15.29
C GLY A 418 -17.20 -5.41 -15.22
N ALA A 419 -17.71 -4.29 -14.69
CA ALA A 419 -19.14 -4.01 -14.59
C ALA A 419 -19.82 -3.92 -15.97
N ARG A 420 -19.16 -3.31 -16.96
CA ARG A 420 -19.66 -3.24 -18.34
C ARG A 420 -19.81 -4.64 -18.94
N LYS A 421 -18.78 -5.48 -18.81
CA LYS A 421 -18.82 -6.87 -19.30
C LYS A 421 -19.86 -7.69 -18.56
N LEU A 422 -20.07 -7.45 -17.26
CA LEU A 422 -21.15 -8.08 -16.52
C LEU A 422 -22.52 -7.75 -17.13
N SER A 423 -22.75 -6.47 -17.51
CA SER A 423 -24.01 -6.06 -18.13
C SER A 423 -24.24 -6.63 -19.54
N GLU A 424 -23.16 -6.94 -20.26
CA GLU A 424 -23.22 -7.58 -21.58
C GLU A 424 -23.50 -9.09 -21.49
N TYR A 425 -23.08 -9.73 -20.40
CA TYR A 425 -23.18 -11.17 -20.20
C TYR A 425 -24.05 -11.52 -18.99
N ASN A 426 -25.37 -11.60 -19.21
CA ASN A 426 -26.32 -12.06 -18.18
C ASN A 426 -25.94 -13.41 -17.53
N GLY A 427 -25.24 -14.29 -18.27
CA GLY A 427 -24.72 -15.55 -17.73
C GLY A 427 -23.71 -15.36 -16.60
N LEU A 428 -22.85 -14.33 -16.68
CA LEU A 428 -21.83 -14.05 -15.66
C LEU A 428 -22.46 -13.62 -14.34
N VAL A 429 -23.53 -12.81 -14.37
CA VAL A 429 -24.30 -12.44 -13.16
C VAL A 429 -24.85 -13.68 -12.48
N VAL A 430 -25.53 -14.54 -13.25
CA VAL A 430 -26.15 -15.76 -12.72
C VAL A 430 -25.09 -16.69 -12.12
N SER A 431 -23.96 -16.87 -12.80
CA SER A 431 -22.85 -17.70 -12.28
C SER A 431 -22.26 -17.14 -10.99
N LEU A 432 -22.11 -15.82 -10.87
CA LEU A 432 -21.63 -15.18 -9.64
C LEU A 432 -22.66 -15.28 -8.50
N GLU A 433 -23.95 -15.09 -8.78
CA GLU A 433 -25.04 -15.28 -7.80
C GLU A 433 -25.11 -16.73 -7.30
N GLN A 434 -24.87 -17.70 -8.20
CA GLN A 434 -24.74 -19.12 -7.84
C GLN A 434 -23.52 -19.39 -6.95
N CYS A 435 -22.38 -18.71 -7.19
CA CYS A 435 -21.21 -18.83 -6.31
C CYS A 435 -21.54 -18.42 -4.88
N LEU A 436 -22.33 -17.37 -4.75
CA LEU A 436 -22.81 -16.76 -3.50
C LEU A 436 -23.96 -17.52 -2.84
N GLY A 437 -24.37 -18.69 -3.37
CA GLY A 437 -25.48 -19.49 -2.82
C GLY A 437 -26.84 -18.78 -2.84
N SER A 438 -26.98 -17.72 -3.65
CA SER A 438 -28.12 -16.80 -3.60
C SER A 438 -29.22 -17.24 -4.56
N GLN A 439 -29.98 -18.28 -4.23
CA GLN A 439 -31.25 -18.59 -4.92
C GLN A 439 -32.45 -17.72 -4.47
N LYS A 440 -32.28 -16.78 -3.53
CA LYS A 440 -33.39 -16.02 -2.91
C LYS A 440 -33.49 -14.53 -3.27
N LEU A 441 -32.92 -14.07 -4.39
CA LEU A 441 -32.98 -12.64 -4.77
C LEU A 441 -33.91 -12.30 -5.95
N ARG A 442 -34.80 -13.22 -6.38
CA ARG A 442 -35.76 -12.99 -7.48
C ARG A 442 -37.25 -13.15 -7.14
N GLN A 443 -37.64 -13.14 -5.87
CA GLN A 443 -39.05 -13.04 -5.50
C GLN A 443 -39.29 -11.73 -4.75
N ASN A 444 -39.61 -10.68 -5.51
CA ASN A 444 -40.47 -9.56 -5.13
C ASN A 444 -40.40 -8.49 -6.24
N LYS A 445 -40.90 -8.84 -7.44
CA LYS A 445 -41.31 -7.88 -8.47
C LYS A 445 -42.09 -8.57 -9.60
N THR A 446 -43.11 -9.33 -9.24
CA THR A 446 -44.21 -9.67 -10.17
C THR A 446 -45.47 -9.73 -9.35
N ASP A 447 -46.06 -8.56 -9.13
CA ASP A 447 -47.52 -8.40 -9.09
C ASP A 447 -47.82 -6.90 -9.14
N HIS A 448 -48.01 -6.43 -10.37
CA HIS A 448 -49.19 -5.66 -10.75
C HIS A 448 -49.20 -5.54 -12.27
N GLY A 449 -50.17 -6.23 -12.87
CA GLY A 449 -50.32 -6.34 -14.31
C GLY A 449 -50.81 -5.07 -14.97
N ILE A 450 -50.44 -4.92 -16.24
CA ILE A 450 -51.25 -4.24 -17.25
C ILE A 450 -51.13 -5.03 -18.54
N ASN A 451 -52.26 -5.59 -18.98
CA ASN A 451 -52.47 -6.08 -20.33
C ASN A 451 -52.61 -4.89 -21.28
N ALA A 452 -51.89 -4.89 -22.41
CA ALA A 452 -52.39 -4.36 -23.69
C ALA A 452 -51.44 -4.67 -24.87
N THR A 453 -51.89 -5.63 -25.69
CA THR A 453 -51.93 -5.62 -27.18
C THR A 453 -50.68 -5.29 -28.01
N ALA A 454 -50.14 -6.35 -28.62
CA ALA A 454 -49.95 -6.58 -30.07
C ALA A 454 -49.55 -5.43 -31.01
N SER A 455 -48.41 -5.61 -31.69
CA SER A 455 -48.26 -5.79 -33.15
C SER A 455 -46.99 -5.11 -33.69
N GLY A 456 -46.21 -5.84 -34.50
CA GLY A 456 -45.01 -5.29 -35.15
C GLY A 456 -44.02 -6.35 -35.62
N VAL A 457 -44.37 -7.04 -36.71
CA VAL A 457 -43.51 -7.95 -37.46
C VAL A 457 -42.47 -7.14 -38.24
N GLY A 458 -41.18 -7.48 -38.11
CA GLY A 458 -40.08 -6.96 -38.93
C GLY A 458 -38.96 -7.98 -39.04
N LYS A 459 -38.71 -8.48 -40.26
CA LYS A 459 -37.73 -9.51 -40.64
C LYS A 459 -36.27 -9.00 -40.61
N PRO A 460 -35.26 -9.91 -40.62
CA PRO A 460 -33.84 -9.59 -40.41
C PRO A 460 -33.13 -9.22 -41.71
N ALA A 461 -32.04 -8.45 -41.61
CA ALA A 461 -31.10 -8.23 -42.70
C ALA A 461 -29.65 -8.45 -42.23
N ASN A 462 -28.89 -9.06 -43.13
CA ASN A 462 -27.59 -9.70 -42.95
C ASN A 462 -26.39 -8.74 -42.81
N GLN A 463 -25.42 -9.23 -42.03
CA GLN A 463 -23.95 -9.29 -42.24
C GLN A 463 -23.19 -8.06 -42.80
N ALA A 464 -22.24 -7.57 -41.99
CA ALA A 464 -20.82 -7.45 -42.37
C ALA A 464 -19.92 -7.31 -41.11
N LEU A 465 -18.84 -8.11 -41.05
CA LEU A 465 -17.64 -8.02 -40.22
C LEU A 465 -16.44 -7.96 -41.19
N PRO A 466 -15.19 -7.62 -40.80
CA PRO A 466 -14.72 -7.03 -39.56
C PRO A 466 -13.76 -5.83 -39.78
N THR A 467 -13.58 -5.00 -38.75
CA THR A 467 -12.32 -4.26 -38.57
C THR A 467 -11.88 -4.46 -37.13
N GLU A 468 -10.69 -5.04 -36.96
CA GLU A 468 -10.06 -5.34 -35.69
C GLU A 468 -9.94 -4.10 -34.79
N PRO A 469 -10.22 -4.20 -33.48
CA PRO A 469 -9.69 -3.28 -32.51
C PRO A 469 -8.40 -3.87 -31.94
N GLY A 470 -7.28 -3.22 -32.27
CA GLY A 470 -5.97 -3.53 -31.69
C GLY A 470 -6.03 -3.55 -30.16
N HIS A 471 -5.47 -4.62 -29.59
CA HIS A 471 -5.21 -4.69 -28.16
C HIS A 471 -4.28 -3.54 -27.75
N SER A 472 -4.82 -2.55 -27.07
CA SER A 472 -4.04 -1.59 -26.27
C SER A 472 -3.41 -2.37 -25.12
N ILE A 473 -2.17 -2.82 -25.31
CA ILE A 473 -1.33 -3.39 -24.26
C ILE A 473 -1.09 -2.25 -23.25
N ARG A 474 -1.65 -2.39 -22.04
CA ARG A 474 -1.32 -1.53 -20.90
C ARG A 474 0.19 -1.68 -20.65
N ARG A 475 0.98 -0.63 -20.91
CA ARG A 475 2.39 -0.59 -20.50
C ARG A 475 2.45 -0.39 -18.99
N ASN A 476 3.21 -1.23 -18.30
CA ASN A 476 3.41 -1.14 -16.86
C ASN A 476 4.20 0.15 -16.58
N MET A 477 3.81 0.92 -15.56
CA MET A 477 4.50 2.17 -15.20
C MET A 477 5.97 1.96 -14.81
N PHE A 478 6.36 0.71 -14.51
CA PHE A 478 7.72 0.30 -14.20
C PHE A 478 8.49 -0.28 -15.39
N ASP A 479 7.95 -0.22 -16.60
CA ASP A 479 8.66 -0.66 -17.83
C ASP A 479 9.99 0.09 -18.03
N VAL A 480 10.12 1.30 -17.46
CA VAL A 480 11.38 2.07 -17.43
C VAL A 480 12.53 1.32 -16.74
N LEU A 481 12.24 0.40 -15.82
CA LEU A 481 13.24 -0.43 -15.14
C LEU A 481 13.78 -1.58 -16.02
N SER A 482 13.22 -1.73 -17.23
CA SER A 482 13.59 -2.74 -18.23
C SER A 482 14.30 -2.15 -19.45
N LEU A 483 14.50 -0.82 -19.48
CA LEU A 483 15.19 -0.15 -20.59
C LEU A 483 16.70 -0.31 -20.42
N GLU A 484 17.32 -0.97 -21.41
CA GLU A 484 18.77 -1.00 -21.64
C GLU A 484 19.32 0.37 -22.05
#